data_AF-A0A952VCY1-F1
#
_entry.id   AF-A0A952VCY1-F1
#
_cell.length_a   1.000
_cell.length_b   1.000
_cell.length_c   1.000
_cell.angle_alpha   90.00
_cell.angle_beta   90.00
_cell.angle_gamma   90.00
#
_symmetry.space_group_name_H-M   'P 1'
#
loop_
_entity.id
_entity.type
_entity.pdbx_description
1 polymer ?
#
loop_
_entity_poly.entity_id
_entity_poly.type
_entity_poly.pdbx_seq_one_letter_code
_entity_poly.pdbx_strand_id
1 'polypeptide(L)' 'MSNVKATYRNGTFVLEEPLEITDGATVELLVVQNGKKKKRKVADILAEIAALPLEGKTDQFSGRDHDDVLYGKRRNR' A
#
# COMPACT_ATOMS: atom_id res chain seq x y z
N MET A 1 -23.95 14.31 5.69
CA MET A 1 -22.78 13.93 6.51
C MET A 1 -22.10 15.19 6.95
N SER A 2 -22.11 15.49 8.25
CA SER A 2 -21.46 16.66 8.82
C SER A 2 -20.11 16.22 9.36
N ASN A 3 -19.02 16.81 8.86
CA ASN A 3 -17.67 16.49 9.33
C ASN A 3 -17.37 17.32 10.57
N VAL A 4 -17.11 16.68 11.71
CA VAL A 4 -16.75 17.34 12.97
C VAL A 4 -15.24 17.33 13.12
N LYS A 5 -14.65 18.46 13.53
CA LYS A 5 -13.21 18.57 13.78
C LYS A 5 -12.89 18.28 15.24
N ALA A 6 -11.84 17.51 15.45
CA ALA A 6 -11.34 17.17 16.77
C ALA A 6 -9.83 17.01 16.75
N THR A 7 -9.19 17.28 17.89
CA THR A 7 -7.78 17.01 18.12
C THR A 7 -7.61 15.76 18.97
N TYR A 8 -6.61 14.94 18.65
CA TYR A 8 -6.29 13.75 19.44
C TYR A 8 -5.19 14.08 20.46
N ARG A 9 -5.52 14.01 21.75
CA ARG A 9 -4.61 14.29 22.85
C ARG A 9 -4.73 13.23 23.94
N ASN A 10 -3.62 12.57 24.27
CA ASN A 10 -3.53 11.57 25.35
C ASN A 10 -4.62 10.48 25.29
N GLY A 11 -4.89 9.92 24.11
CA GLY A 11 -5.92 8.88 23.98
C GLY A 11 -7.35 9.39 23.78
N THR A 12 -7.57 10.71 23.85
CA THR A 12 -8.89 11.33 23.84
C THR A 12 -9.06 12.24 22.62
N PHE A 13 -10.21 12.17 21.95
CA PHE A 13 -10.61 13.15 20.92
C PHE A 13 -11.32 14.33 21.59
N VAL A 14 -10.76 15.52 21.44
CA VAL A 14 -11.34 16.78 21.94
C VAL A 14 -11.91 17.53 20.76
N LEU A 15 -13.23 17.71 20.73
CA LEU A 15 -13.92 18.46 19.68
C LEU A 15 -13.46 19.93 19.71
N GLU A 16 -13.24 20.53 18.54
CA GLU A 16 -12.91 21.95 18.44
C GLU A 16 -14.14 22.84 18.69
N GLU A 17 -15.31 22.33 18.32
CA GLU A 17 -16.60 22.98 18.51
C GLU A 17 -17.54 22.04 19.29
N PRO A 18 -18.35 22.56 20.23
CA PRO A 18 -19.35 21.76 20.92
C PRO A 18 -20.33 21.15 19.92
N LEU A 19 -20.59 19.85 20.07
CA LEU A 19 -21.58 19.13 19.29
C LEU A 19 -22.71 18.69 20.23
N GLU A 20 -23.94 19.11 19.94
CA GLU A 20 -25.10 18.61 20.66
C GLU A 20 -25.49 17.23 20.14
N ILE A 21 -25.35 16.24 21.01
CA ILE A 21 -25.75 14.85 20.78
C ILE A 21 -26.60 14.41 21.95
N THR A 22 -27.66 13.66 21.65
CA THR A 22 -28.56 13.14 22.67
C THR A 22 -27.79 12.19 23.60
N ASP A 23 -28.04 12.29 24.91
CA ASP A 23 -27.42 11.38 25.86
C ASP A 23 -27.77 9.92 25.52
N GLY A 24 -26.76 9.05 25.56
CA GLY A 24 -26.89 7.66 25.11
C GLY A 24 -26.87 7.42 23.59
N ALA A 25 -26.65 8.45 22.76
CA ALA A 25 -26.52 8.27 21.32
C ALA A 25 -25.24 7.47 20.96
N THR A 26 -25.37 6.49 20.06
CA THR A 26 -24.23 5.78 19.47
C THR A 26 -23.72 6.54 18.27
N VAL A 27 -22.40 6.73 18.17
CA VAL A 27 -21.75 7.44 17.06
C VAL A 27 -20.74 6.52 16.36
N GLU A 28 -20.67 6.61 15.04
CA GLU A 28 -19.65 5.93 14.24
C GLU A 28 -18.44 6.84 14.06
N LEU A 29 -17.25 6.31 14.35
CA LEU A 29 -15.97 7.03 14.25
C LEU A 29 -15.13 6.47 13.10
N LEU A 30 -14.87 7.28 12.08
CA LEU A 30 -13.91 6.96 11.03
C LEU A 30 -12.55 7.60 11.34
N VAL A 31 -11.59 6.80 11.82
CA VAL A 31 -10.24 7.27 12.12
C VAL A 31 -9.34 7.08 10.91
N VAL A 32 -9.03 8.18 10.21
CA VAL A 32 -8.04 8.18 9.14
C VAL A 32 -6.73 8.73 9.67
N GLN A 33 -5.76 7.86 9.94
CA GLN A 33 -4.40 8.30 10.24
C GLN A 33 -3.76 8.84 8.97
N ASN A 34 -3.80 10.16 8.80
CA ASN A 34 -2.95 10.88 7.84
C ASN A 34 -1.51 10.88 8.34
N GLY A 35 -0.92 9.69 8.46
CA GLY A 35 0.51 9.58 8.58
C GLY A 35 1.11 10.27 7.36
N LYS A 36 1.86 11.35 7.57
CA LYS A 36 2.91 11.69 6.61
C LYS A 36 3.71 10.40 6.47
N LYS A 37 3.51 9.63 5.39
CA LYS A 37 4.34 8.46 5.12
C LYS A 37 5.76 8.96 5.35
N LYS A 38 6.47 8.38 6.33
CA LYS A 38 7.87 8.73 6.56
C LYS A 38 8.51 8.70 5.19
N LYS A 39 8.97 9.85 4.70
CA LYS A 39 9.64 9.91 3.40
C LYS A 39 10.83 8.98 3.55
N ARG A 40 10.74 7.78 2.97
CA ARG A 40 11.84 6.81 2.96
C ARG A 40 13.01 7.52 2.29
N LYS A 41 14.21 7.37 2.83
CA LYS A 41 15.37 7.95 2.15
C LYS A 41 15.50 7.23 0.81
N VAL A 42 15.87 7.95 -0.24
CA VAL A 42 16.08 7.36 -1.57
C VAL A 42 17.07 6.19 -1.50
N ALA A 43 18.10 6.30 -0.65
CA ALA A 43 19.05 5.24 -0.38
C ALA A 43 18.41 3.93 0.12
N ASP A 44 17.40 4.01 0.98
CA ASP A 44 16.71 2.83 1.52
C ASP A 44 15.93 2.10 0.42
N ILE A 45 15.32 2.87 -0.50
CA ILE A 45 14.58 2.32 -1.66
C ILE A 45 15.55 1.66 -2.64
N LEU A 46 16.69 2.29 -2.92
CA LEU A 46 17.70 1.73 -3.82
C LEU A 46 18.34 0.46 -3.25
N ALA A 47 18.58 0.42 -1.94
CA ALA A 47 19.08 -0.78 -1.27
C ALA A 47 18.07 -1.94 -1.35
N GLU A 48 16.77 -1.65 -1.19
CA GLU A 48 15.69 -2.64 -1.33
C GLU A 48 15.62 -3.19 -2.77
N ILE A 49 15.72 -2.33 -3.78
CA ILE A 49 15.75 -2.72 -5.20
C ILE A 49 16.97 -3.59 -5.52
N ALA A 50 18.15 -3.21 -5.03
CA ALA A 50 19.38 -3.97 -5.27
C ALA A 50 19.39 -5.34 -4.58
N ALA A 51 18.59 -5.51 -3.52
CA ALA A 51 18.43 -6.77 -2.80
C ALA A 51 17.40 -7.70 -3.46
N LEU A 52 16.63 -7.23 -4.44
CA LEU A 52 15.72 -8.11 -5.18
C LEU A 52 16.53 -9.16 -5.94
N PRO A 53 16.12 -10.44 -5.89
CA PRO A 53 16.75 -11.47 -6.69
C PRO A 53 16.63 -11.08 -8.16
N LEU A 54 17.76 -11.03 -8.87
CA LEU A 54 17.75 -10.92 -10.31
C LEU A 54 17.06 -12.17 -10.88
N GLU A 55 15.93 -11.99 -11.55
CA GLU A 55 15.34 -13.06 -12.35
C GLU A 55 16.41 -13.57 -13.33
N GLY A 56 16.60 -14.89 -13.38
CA GLY A 56 17.37 -15.53 -14.46
C GLY A 56 18.65 -16.28 -14.09
N LYS A 57 19.01 -16.48 -12.82
CA LYS A 57 20.08 -17.46 -12.48
C LYS A 57 19.60 -18.87 -12.19
N THR A 58 18.31 -19.04 -11.87
CA THR A 58 17.70 -20.35 -11.57
C THR A 58 16.51 -20.69 -12.46
N ASP A 59 16.14 -19.80 -13.37
CA ASP A 59 15.03 -20.08 -14.28
C ASP A 59 15.51 -21.03 -15.38
N GLN A 60 14.89 -22.21 -15.44
CA GLN A 60 15.13 -23.18 -16.50
C GLN A 60 14.36 -22.83 -17.78
N PHE A 61 13.43 -21.87 -17.69
CA PHE A 61 12.62 -21.41 -18.80
C PHE A 61 13.42 -20.44 -19.66
N SER A 62 13.82 -20.91 -20.83
CA SER A 62 14.57 -20.11 -21.79
C SER A 62 13.65 -19.30 -22.69
N GLY A 63 14.21 -18.28 -23.36
CA GLY A 63 13.48 -17.55 -24.40
C GLY A 63 12.97 -18.46 -25.55
N ARG A 64 13.58 -19.63 -25.75
CA ARG A 64 13.10 -20.61 -26.72
C ARG A 64 11.82 -21.31 -26.24
N ASP A 65 11.73 -21.62 -24.95
CA ASP A 65 10.54 -22.22 -24.35
C ASP A 65 9.35 -21.24 -24.39
N HIS A 66 9.64 -19.95 -24.18
CA HIS A 66 8.68 -18.86 -24.37
C HIS A 66 8.13 -18.84 -25.81
N ASP A 67 9.02 -18.88 -26.80
CA ASP A 67 8.63 -18.86 -28.21
C ASP A 67 7.83 -20.11 -28.62
N ASP A 68 8.19 -21.29 -28.10
CA ASP A 68 7.48 -22.54 -28.38
C ASP A 68 6.04 -22.54 -27.81
N VAL A 69 5.81 -21.91 -26.65
CA VAL A 69 4.45 -21.75 -26.08
C VAL A 69 3.62 -20.76 -26.89
N LEU A 70 4.19 -19.61 -27.26
CA LEU A 70 3.46 -18.54 -27.94
C LEU A 70 3.17 -18.84 -29.42
N TYR A 71 4.14 -19.43 -30.12
CA TYR A 71 4.10 -19.57 -31.57
C TYR A 71 4.05 -21.03 -32.03
N GLY A 72 4.16 -21.98 -31.09
CA GLY A 72 4.27 -23.40 -31.40
C GLY A 72 5.68 -23.78 -31.87
N LYS A 73 6.01 -25.07 -31.77
CA LYS A 73 7.31 -25.58 -32.22
C LYS A 73 7.53 -25.26 -33.70
N ARG A 74 8.68 -24.66 -34.01
CA ARG A 74 9.14 -24.49 -35.40
C ARG A 74 9.20 -25.86 -36.08
N ARG A 75 8.29 -26.09 -37.03
CA ARG A 75 8.37 -27.26 -37.92
C ARG A 75 9.44 -26.95 -38.96
N ASN A 76 10.61 -27.58 -38.84
CA ASN A 76 11.57 -27.63 -39.94
C ASN A 76 10.86 -28.30 -41.13
N ARG A 77 10.66 -27.53 -42.20
CA ARG A 77 10.30 -28.05 -43.52
C ARG A 77 11.58 -28.33 -44.29
#